data_AF-A0A369BZ45-F1
#
_entry.id   AF-A0A369BZ45-F1
#
_cell.length_a   1.000
_cell.length_b   1.000
_cell.length_c   1.000
_cell.angle_alpha   90.00
_cell.angle_beta   90.00
_cell.angle_gamma   90.00
#
_symmetry.space_group_name_H-M   'P 1'
#
loop_
_entity.id
_entity.type
_entity.pdbx_description
1 polymer ?
#
loop_
_entity_poly.entity_id
_entity_poly.type
_entity_poly.pdbx_seq_one_letter_code
_entity_poly.pdbx_strand_id
1 'polypeptide(L)'
;MREAEMLESEQDRLCLREPIPEIADAARYLDAAVSAHLVGRTELANELFLLANMPAVREWAESLWGTDSPYIGYRPVDGAPLVVPKEARVPVRMPTAAEKQALHERDGFHCRFCGIPVIRKEVRQRIHRKYPKAVPWGSTNKSQHAAFQAMWLQYDHVLPHARGGDNSFYNLLITCAPCNYARWNYTLEEVGLVDPREREPIRSIWDGLERFR
;
A
#
# COMPACT_ATOMS: atom_id res chain seq x y z
N MET A 1 -9.28 15.08 28.81
CA MET A 1 -8.63 15.23 27.49
C MET A 1 -7.44 14.28 27.39
N ARG A 2 -6.40 14.41 28.23
CA ARG A 2 -5.25 13.46 28.24
C ARG A 2 -5.59 11.99 28.49
N GLU A 3 -6.55 11.70 29.38
CA GLU A 3 -7.00 10.31 29.64
C GLU A 3 -7.79 9.70 28.47
N ALA A 4 -8.57 10.51 27.74
CA ALA A 4 -9.31 10.05 26.56
C ALA A 4 -8.37 9.86 25.35
N GLU A 5 -7.39 10.75 25.17
CA GLU A 5 -6.31 10.61 24.18
C GLU A 5 -5.39 9.42 24.50
N MET A 6 -5.19 9.08 25.78
CA MET A 6 -4.46 7.88 26.18
C MET A 6 -5.27 6.59 25.93
N LEU A 7 -6.58 6.60 26.22
CA LEU A 7 -7.46 5.44 25.99
C LEU A 7 -7.65 5.12 24.49
N GLU A 8 -7.71 6.13 23.62
CA GLU A 8 -7.70 5.92 22.15
C GLU A 8 -6.37 5.34 21.66
N SER A 9 -5.26 5.53 22.39
CA SER A 9 -3.94 5.01 22.02
C SER A 9 -3.73 3.53 22.39
N GLU A 10 -4.65 2.94 23.17
CA GLU A 10 -4.60 1.51 23.55
C GLU A 10 -5.52 0.61 22.70
N GLN A 11 -6.46 1.18 21.95
CA GLN A 11 -7.40 0.38 21.18
C GLN A 11 -6.83 -0.02 19.82
N ASP A 12 -6.92 -1.32 19.51
CA ASP A 12 -6.52 -1.82 18.20
C ASP A 12 -7.42 -1.24 17.10
N ARG A 13 -6.80 -0.80 16.02
CA ARG A 13 -7.44 -0.18 14.85
C ARG A 13 -7.26 -1.06 13.61
N LEU A 14 -8.19 -0.93 12.66
CA LEU A 14 -8.15 -1.69 11.41
C LEU A 14 -7.09 -1.18 10.43
N CYS A 15 -6.74 0.10 10.53
CA CYS A 15 -5.72 0.73 9.69
C CYS A 15 -5.05 1.89 10.42
N LEU A 16 -3.88 2.31 9.95
CA LEU A 16 -3.12 3.42 10.55
C LEU A 16 -3.81 4.77 10.32
N ARG A 17 -4.39 4.96 9.12
CA ARG A 17 -5.16 6.14 8.74
C ARG A 17 -6.25 5.71 7.75
N GLU A 18 -7.48 6.13 8.02
CA GLU A 18 -8.60 5.88 7.11
C GLU A 18 -8.35 6.54 5.73
N PRO A 19 -8.71 5.86 4.63
CA PRO A 19 -8.64 6.45 3.30
C PRO A 19 -9.50 7.70 3.17
N ILE A 20 -9.01 8.69 2.42
CA ILE A 20 -9.82 9.86 2.02
C ILE A 20 -10.57 9.58 0.71
N PRO A 21 -11.72 10.22 0.45
CA PRO A 21 -12.51 10.04 -0.76
C PRO A 21 -11.73 10.22 -2.07
N GLU A 22 -10.76 11.14 -2.09
CA GLU A 22 -9.92 11.45 -3.24
C GLU A 22 -9.08 10.25 -3.71
N ILE A 23 -8.82 9.27 -2.85
CA ILE A 23 -8.16 8.02 -3.26
C ILE A 23 -9.10 7.19 -4.14
N ALA A 24 -10.38 7.11 -3.79
CA ALA A 24 -11.38 6.45 -4.61
C ALA A 24 -11.58 7.20 -5.93
N ASP A 25 -11.59 8.53 -5.90
CA ASP A 25 -11.68 9.36 -7.10
C ASP A 25 -10.47 9.17 -8.03
N ALA A 26 -9.26 9.18 -7.47
CA ALA A 26 -8.05 8.87 -8.21
C ALA A 26 -8.10 7.47 -8.84
N ALA A 27 -8.56 6.45 -8.10
CA ALA A 27 -8.72 5.11 -8.65
C ALA A 27 -9.72 5.07 -9.82
N ARG A 28 -10.86 5.78 -9.73
CA ARG A 28 -11.84 5.91 -10.82
C ARG A 28 -11.23 6.58 -12.05
N TYR A 29 -10.46 7.65 -11.87
CA TYR A 29 -9.77 8.31 -12.98
C TYR A 29 -8.71 7.40 -13.62
N LEU A 30 -7.92 6.67 -12.82
CA LEU A 30 -6.94 5.72 -13.36
C LEU A 30 -7.62 4.58 -14.13
N ASP A 31 -8.72 4.03 -13.62
CA ASP A 31 -9.50 2.99 -14.30
C ASP A 31 -10.04 3.50 -15.65
N ALA A 32 -10.64 4.68 -15.63
CA ALA A 32 -11.14 5.34 -16.84
C ALA A 32 -10.01 5.66 -17.83
N ALA A 33 -8.83 6.07 -17.35
CA ALA A 33 -7.67 6.36 -18.18
C ALA A 33 -7.19 5.10 -18.93
N VAL A 34 -7.10 3.97 -18.23
CA VAL A 34 -6.75 2.69 -18.83
C VAL A 34 -7.82 2.25 -19.84
N SER A 35 -9.10 2.41 -19.52
CA SER A 35 -10.20 2.11 -20.45
C SER A 35 -10.15 3.00 -21.71
N ALA A 36 -9.90 4.29 -21.56
CA ALA A 36 -9.72 5.23 -22.69
C ALA A 36 -8.52 4.85 -23.56
N HIS A 37 -7.40 4.47 -22.94
CA HIS A 37 -6.21 4.00 -23.65
C HIS A 37 -6.51 2.76 -24.52
N LEU A 38 -7.21 1.78 -23.95
CA LEU A 38 -7.53 0.52 -24.64
C LEU A 38 -8.43 0.71 -25.87
N VAL A 39 -9.28 1.74 -25.88
CA VAL A 39 -10.13 2.10 -27.03
C VAL A 39 -9.49 3.15 -27.95
N GLY A 40 -8.19 3.43 -27.79
CA GLY A 40 -7.42 4.33 -28.64
C GLY A 40 -7.61 5.83 -28.36
N ARG A 41 -8.36 6.22 -27.31
CA ARG A 41 -8.56 7.62 -26.92
C ARG A 41 -7.40 8.12 -26.05
N THR A 42 -6.25 8.31 -26.70
CA THR A 42 -4.97 8.57 -26.01
C THR A 42 -4.96 9.91 -25.27
N GLU A 43 -5.56 10.95 -25.83
CA GLU A 43 -5.65 12.30 -25.26
C GLU A 43 -6.50 12.28 -23.99
N LEU A 44 -7.67 11.65 -24.05
CA LEU A 44 -8.54 11.46 -22.89
C LEU A 44 -7.85 10.64 -21.79
N ALA A 45 -7.14 9.57 -22.15
CA ALA A 45 -6.37 8.80 -21.18
C ALA A 45 -5.31 9.67 -20.49
N ASN A 46 -4.61 10.52 -21.24
CA ASN A 46 -3.63 11.45 -20.69
C ASN A 46 -4.25 12.46 -19.71
N GLU A 47 -5.41 13.03 -20.04
CA GLU A 47 -6.15 13.95 -19.15
C GLU A 47 -6.61 13.25 -17.86
N LEU A 48 -7.14 12.02 -17.97
CA LEU A 48 -7.59 11.24 -16.83
C LEU A 48 -6.43 10.84 -15.92
N PHE A 49 -5.26 10.48 -16.47
CA PHE A 49 -4.06 10.27 -15.67
C PHE A 49 -3.63 11.54 -14.92
N LEU A 50 -3.70 12.72 -15.56
CA LEU A 50 -3.41 13.99 -14.88
C LEU A 50 -4.40 14.27 -13.73
N LEU A 51 -5.69 14.03 -13.93
CA LEU A 51 -6.72 14.21 -12.89
C LEU A 51 -6.52 13.27 -11.69
N ALA A 52 -6.00 12.07 -11.91
CA ALA A 52 -5.65 11.16 -10.82
C ALA A 52 -4.46 11.64 -9.98
N ASN A 53 -3.67 12.61 -10.44
CA ASN A 53 -2.49 13.11 -9.72
C ASN A 53 -2.86 14.17 -8.67
N MET A 54 -3.61 13.77 -7.65
CA MET A 54 -4.22 14.70 -6.70
C MET A 54 -3.28 15.08 -5.53
N PRO A 55 -3.17 16.39 -5.18
CA PRO A 55 -2.45 16.84 -3.99
C PRO A 55 -2.96 16.24 -2.68
N ALA A 56 -4.29 16.10 -2.50
CA ALA A 56 -4.87 15.50 -1.30
C ALA A 56 -4.38 14.05 -1.07
N VAL A 57 -4.23 13.26 -2.15
CA VAL A 57 -3.69 11.89 -2.08
C VAL A 57 -2.20 11.90 -1.71
N ARG A 58 -1.44 12.89 -2.19
CA ARG A 58 -0.04 13.10 -1.79
C ARG A 58 0.07 13.40 -0.30
N GLU A 59 -0.72 14.34 0.21
CA GLU A 59 -0.75 14.71 1.62
C GLU A 59 -1.16 13.53 2.51
N TRP A 60 -2.15 12.74 2.07
CA TRP A 60 -2.54 11.52 2.76
C TRP A 60 -1.38 10.51 2.87
N ALA A 61 -0.71 10.22 1.75
CA ALA A 61 0.42 9.29 1.75
C ALA A 61 1.60 9.79 2.61
N GLU A 62 1.94 11.08 2.49
CA GLU A 62 3.04 11.70 3.25
C GLU A 62 2.76 11.82 4.74
N SER A 63 1.49 11.91 5.15
CA SER A 63 1.15 11.87 6.58
C SER A 63 1.42 10.53 7.25
N LEU A 64 1.45 9.43 6.47
CA LEU A 64 1.52 8.07 6.98
C LEU A 64 2.96 7.61 7.12
N TRP A 65 3.84 7.92 6.16
CA TRP A 65 5.25 7.51 6.23
C TRP A 65 6.18 8.63 6.70
N GLY A 66 7.25 8.26 7.40
CA GLY A 66 8.18 9.22 8.01
C GLY A 66 8.14 9.17 9.54
N THR A 67 9.12 9.81 10.16
CA THR A 67 9.33 9.74 11.63
C THR A 67 8.31 10.53 12.43
N ASP A 68 7.68 11.53 11.82
CA ASP A 68 6.79 12.49 12.51
C ASP A 68 5.31 12.26 12.17
N SER A 69 4.96 11.04 11.74
CA SER A 69 3.57 10.71 11.41
C SER A 69 2.69 10.79 12.66
N PRO A 70 1.60 11.59 12.67
CA PRO A 70 0.65 11.62 13.78
C PRO A 70 -0.20 10.34 13.86
N TYR A 71 -0.10 9.48 12.85
CA TYR A 71 -0.84 8.24 12.74
C TYR A 71 -0.02 7.02 13.16
N ILE A 72 1.28 7.18 13.44
CA ILE A 72 2.12 6.09 13.95
C ILE A 72 2.47 6.38 15.41
N GLY A 73 1.87 5.62 16.32
CA GLY A 73 2.33 5.47 17.68
C GLY A 73 2.96 4.09 17.84
N TYR A 74 4.10 4.03 18.52
CA TYR A 74 4.72 2.76 18.91
C TYR A 74 4.46 2.53 20.39
N ARG A 75 3.83 1.41 20.72
CA ARG A 75 3.65 0.99 22.11
C ARG A 75 4.58 -0.17 22.44
N PRO A 76 5.21 -0.19 23.64
CA PRO A 76 5.91 -1.37 24.12
C PRO A 76 4.94 -2.55 24.20
N VAL A 77 5.39 -3.72 23.75
CA VAL A 77 4.63 -4.97 23.83
C VAL A 77 5.50 -6.00 24.52
N ASP A 78 5.05 -6.50 25.66
CA ASP A 78 5.77 -7.50 26.44
C ASP A 78 5.88 -8.81 25.64
N GLY A 79 7.11 -9.32 25.51
CA GLY A 79 7.37 -10.54 24.75
C GLY A 79 7.36 -10.36 23.23
N ALA A 80 7.33 -9.12 22.71
CA ALA A 80 7.47 -8.87 21.28
C ALA A 80 8.74 -9.54 20.72
N PRO A 81 8.67 -10.23 19.57
CA PRO A 81 9.82 -10.89 18.96
C PRO A 81 11.00 -9.94 18.81
N LEU A 82 12.20 -10.38 19.17
CA LEU A 82 13.42 -9.58 19.04
C LEU A 82 13.86 -9.45 17.58
N VAL A 83 14.67 -8.44 17.29
CA VAL A 83 15.33 -8.33 15.98
C VAL A 83 16.33 -9.48 15.82
N VAL A 84 16.17 -10.25 14.75
CA VAL A 84 17.03 -11.40 14.44
C VAL A 84 18.22 -10.95 13.58
N PRO A 85 19.46 -11.43 13.82
CA PRO A 85 20.61 -11.17 12.95
C PRO A 85 20.35 -11.57 11.50
N LYS A 86 20.94 -10.88 10.52
CA LYS A 86 20.63 -11.10 9.09
C LYS A 86 20.90 -12.53 8.64
N GLU A 87 21.93 -13.16 9.21
CA GLU A 87 22.42 -14.51 8.91
C GLU A 87 21.45 -15.60 9.40
N ALA A 88 20.63 -15.27 10.41
CA ALA A 88 19.63 -16.16 10.99
C ALA A 88 18.22 -15.95 10.39
N ARG A 89 18.05 -15.03 9.43
CA ARG A 89 16.77 -14.81 8.73
C ARG A 89 16.67 -15.74 7.53
N VAL A 90 15.44 -16.01 7.09
CA VAL A 90 15.19 -16.71 5.82
C VAL A 90 15.89 -15.94 4.68
N PRO A 91 16.75 -16.59 3.87
CA PRO A 91 17.64 -15.90 2.93
C PRO A 91 16.89 -15.22 1.78
N VAL A 92 15.80 -15.84 1.32
CA VAL A 92 14.91 -15.24 0.33
C VAL A 92 13.95 -14.31 1.06
N ARG A 93 13.91 -13.04 0.69
CA ARG A 93 13.01 -12.03 1.30
C ARG A 93 11.74 -11.77 0.48
N MET A 94 11.79 -12.00 -0.82
CA MET A 94 10.68 -11.67 -1.72
C MET A 94 10.00 -12.94 -2.25
N PRO A 95 8.66 -12.98 -2.33
CA PRO A 95 7.94 -14.07 -2.95
C PRO A 95 8.26 -14.20 -4.45
N THR A 96 8.16 -15.43 -4.95
CA THR A 96 8.20 -15.80 -6.36
C THR A 96 7.02 -15.20 -7.14
N ALA A 97 7.06 -15.29 -8.47
CA ALA A 97 5.95 -14.81 -9.31
C ALA A 97 4.64 -15.56 -9.03
N ALA A 98 4.69 -16.88 -8.82
CA ALA A 98 3.52 -17.70 -8.52
C ALA A 98 2.92 -17.34 -7.15
N GLU A 99 3.75 -17.16 -6.12
CA GLU A 99 3.28 -16.73 -4.79
C GLU A 99 2.67 -15.32 -4.83
N LYS A 100 3.30 -14.39 -5.58
CA LYS A 100 2.72 -13.06 -5.80
C LYS A 100 1.35 -13.13 -6.47
N GLN A 101 1.20 -13.99 -7.47
CA GLN A 101 -0.08 -14.20 -8.15
C GLN A 101 -1.16 -14.71 -7.18
N ALA A 102 -0.83 -15.71 -6.36
CA ALA A 102 -1.74 -16.20 -5.33
C ALA A 102 -2.12 -15.11 -4.31
N LEU A 103 -1.18 -14.22 -3.95
CA LEU A 103 -1.47 -13.07 -3.09
C LEU A 103 -2.42 -12.07 -3.77
N HIS A 104 -2.25 -11.77 -5.06
CA HIS A 104 -3.16 -10.89 -5.80
C HIS A 104 -4.59 -11.46 -5.83
N GLU A 105 -4.70 -12.76 -6.10
CA GLU A 105 -5.97 -13.47 -6.12
C GLU A 105 -6.63 -13.51 -4.74
N ARG A 106 -5.85 -13.75 -3.68
CA ARG A 106 -6.36 -13.72 -2.31
C ARG A 106 -6.83 -12.33 -1.92
N ASP A 107 -5.99 -11.31 -2.11
CA ASP A 107 -6.19 -9.96 -1.56
C ASP A 107 -6.97 -9.02 -2.47
N GLY A 108 -7.26 -9.43 -3.70
CA GLY A 108 -8.14 -8.71 -4.63
C GLY A 108 -7.61 -7.34 -5.07
N PHE A 109 -6.29 -7.14 -5.09
CA PHE A 109 -5.65 -5.84 -5.38
C PHE A 109 -6.11 -4.69 -4.46
N HIS A 110 -6.42 -4.98 -3.19
CA HIS A 110 -6.64 -3.95 -2.16
C HIS A 110 -5.63 -4.12 -1.04
N CYS A 111 -5.19 -3.00 -0.46
CA CYS A 111 -4.36 -3.00 0.73
C CYS A 111 -5.05 -3.75 1.87
N ARG A 112 -4.41 -4.76 2.45
CA ARG A 112 -4.97 -5.53 3.56
C ARG A 112 -5.11 -4.75 4.86
N PHE A 113 -4.54 -3.56 4.97
CA PHE A 113 -4.73 -2.65 6.11
C PHE A 113 -5.81 -1.58 5.86
N CYS A 114 -5.57 -0.60 5.00
CA CYS A 114 -6.53 0.50 4.80
C CYS A 114 -7.57 0.24 3.70
N GLY A 115 -7.48 -0.86 2.95
CA GLY A 115 -8.47 -1.21 1.93
C GLY A 115 -8.36 -0.42 0.62
N ILE A 116 -7.43 0.53 0.46
CA ILE A 116 -7.30 1.25 -0.81
C ILE A 116 -6.90 0.31 -1.96
N PRO A 117 -7.37 0.56 -3.19
CA PRO A 117 -6.89 -0.17 -4.36
C PRO A 117 -5.38 0.00 -4.53
N VAL A 118 -4.70 -1.06 -4.97
CA VAL A 118 -3.26 -1.06 -5.20
C VAL A 118 -2.90 -1.49 -6.62
N ILE A 119 -1.75 -1.02 -7.09
CA ILE A 119 -1.23 -1.16 -8.44
C ILE A 119 0.22 -1.62 -8.36
N ARG A 120 0.56 -2.65 -9.13
CA ARG A 120 1.93 -3.14 -9.20
C ARG A 120 2.87 -2.14 -9.88
N LYS A 121 4.15 -2.18 -9.49
CA LYS A 121 5.19 -1.35 -10.11
C LYS A 121 5.32 -1.62 -11.61
N GLU A 122 5.12 -2.86 -12.05
CA GLU A 122 5.24 -3.24 -13.45
C GLU A 122 4.16 -2.57 -14.30
N VAL A 123 2.93 -2.46 -13.78
CA VAL A 123 1.82 -1.73 -14.43
C VAL A 123 2.14 -0.25 -14.52
N ARG A 124 2.54 0.36 -13.39
CA ARG A 124 2.99 1.76 -13.34
C ARG A 124 4.11 2.04 -14.33
N GLN A 125 5.10 1.15 -14.45
CA GLN A 125 6.22 1.32 -15.38
C GLN A 125 5.76 1.29 -16.85
N ARG A 126 4.79 0.43 -17.21
CA ARG A 126 4.18 0.45 -18.55
C ARG A 126 3.45 1.77 -18.80
N ILE A 127 2.61 2.19 -17.86
CA ILE A 127 1.84 3.44 -17.96
C ILE A 127 2.76 4.66 -18.05
N HIS A 128 3.76 4.78 -17.17
CA HIS A 128 4.75 5.87 -17.20
C HIS A 128 5.50 5.93 -18.53
N ARG A 129 5.91 4.79 -19.09
CA ARG A 129 6.57 4.78 -20.40
C ARG A 129 5.67 5.33 -21.51
N LYS A 130 4.36 5.06 -21.46
CA LYS A 130 3.39 5.54 -22.46
C LYS A 130 2.95 6.99 -22.21
N TYR A 131 2.82 7.39 -20.95
CA TYR A 131 2.30 8.67 -20.50
C TYR A 131 3.27 9.38 -19.53
N PRO A 132 4.53 9.64 -19.93
CA PRO A 132 5.58 10.08 -18.99
C PRO A 132 5.31 11.46 -18.39
N LYS A 133 4.59 12.33 -19.11
CA LYS A 133 4.21 13.66 -18.62
C LYS A 133 3.03 13.61 -17.65
N ALA A 134 2.00 12.81 -17.96
CA ALA A 134 0.83 12.67 -17.10
C ALA A 134 1.10 11.81 -15.87
N VAL A 135 1.98 10.81 -15.99
CA VAL A 135 2.39 9.92 -14.90
C VAL A 135 3.88 10.08 -14.64
N PRO A 136 4.34 11.20 -14.04
CA PRO A 136 5.75 11.40 -13.75
C PRO A 136 6.25 10.41 -12.69
N TRP A 137 7.52 10.02 -12.80
CA TRP A 137 8.16 9.16 -11.81
C TRP A 137 9.65 9.48 -11.61
N GLY A 138 9.94 10.63 -11.00
CA GLY A 138 11.30 11.04 -10.69
C GLY A 138 11.89 10.34 -9.45
N SER A 139 13.11 10.77 -9.08
CA SER A 139 13.90 10.19 -7.98
C SER A 139 13.45 10.62 -6.58
N THR A 140 12.60 11.65 -6.47
CA THR A 140 12.08 12.16 -5.19
C THR A 140 10.57 11.92 -5.08
N ASN A 141 10.04 11.82 -3.85
CA ASN A 141 8.61 11.61 -3.65
C ASN A 141 7.75 12.71 -4.33
N LYS A 142 8.18 13.97 -4.23
CA LYS A 142 7.50 15.13 -4.85
C LYS A 142 7.48 15.10 -6.38
N SER A 143 8.44 14.41 -7.00
CA SER A 143 8.52 14.28 -8.48
C SER A 143 7.81 13.04 -9.02
N GLN A 144 7.11 12.29 -8.17
CA GLN A 144 6.33 11.12 -8.55
C GLN A 144 4.83 11.45 -8.56
N HIS A 145 4.08 10.71 -9.36
CA HIS A 145 2.61 10.79 -9.39
C HIS A 145 1.99 10.31 -8.06
N ALA A 146 1.07 11.10 -7.50
CA ALA A 146 0.47 10.91 -6.19
C ALA A 146 -0.29 9.59 -6.05
N ALA A 147 -1.28 9.33 -6.91
CA ALA A 147 -2.04 8.09 -6.85
C ALA A 147 -1.17 6.84 -7.03
N PHE A 148 -0.31 6.79 -8.06
CA PHE A 148 0.61 5.66 -8.24
C PHE A 148 1.59 5.47 -7.10
N GLN A 149 1.94 6.51 -6.35
CA GLN A 149 2.77 6.39 -5.16
C GLN A 149 1.96 5.88 -3.96
N ALA A 150 0.77 6.44 -3.70
CA ALA A 150 -0.09 6.00 -2.61
C ALA A 150 -0.59 4.56 -2.83
N MET A 151 -1.02 4.23 -4.04
CA MET A 151 -1.55 2.93 -4.45
C MET A 151 -0.45 1.94 -4.83
N TRP A 152 0.83 2.24 -4.59
CA TRP A 152 1.89 1.30 -4.98
C TRP A 152 1.83 0.03 -4.14
N LEU A 153 1.54 -1.09 -4.80
CA LEU A 153 1.51 -2.42 -4.22
C LEU A 153 2.87 -2.82 -3.63
N GLN A 154 2.88 -3.15 -2.34
CA GLN A 154 3.97 -3.79 -1.62
C GLN A 154 3.56 -5.19 -1.16
N TYR A 155 4.56 -6.04 -0.92
CA TYR A 155 4.39 -7.33 -0.26
C TYR A 155 4.96 -7.19 1.14
N ASP A 156 4.09 -7.21 2.14
CA ASP A 156 4.44 -6.95 3.54
C ASP A 156 4.30 -8.22 4.38
N HIS A 157 5.08 -8.32 5.44
CA HIS A 157 5.19 -9.50 6.31
C HIS A 157 4.46 -9.30 7.63
N VAL A 158 3.39 -10.03 7.94
CA VAL A 158 2.63 -9.92 9.21
C VAL A 158 3.57 -9.89 10.41
N LEU A 159 4.37 -10.95 10.58
CA LEU A 159 5.59 -10.93 11.39
C LEU A 159 6.73 -10.39 10.52
N PRO A 160 7.32 -9.23 10.81
CA PRO A 160 8.36 -8.65 9.96
C PRO A 160 9.55 -9.60 9.74
N HIS A 161 10.12 -9.61 8.53
CA HIS A 161 11.32 -10.41 8.22
C HIS A 161 12.49 -10.12 9.17
N ALA A 162 12.65 -8.85 9.59
CA ALA A 162 13.67 -8.45 10.57
C ALA A 162 13.47 -9.07 11.96
N ARG A 163 12.26 -9.55 12.25
CA ARG A 163 11.80 -10.18 13.50
C ARG A 163 11.63 -11.70 13.35
N GLY A 164 12.16 -12.29 12.27
CA GLY A 164 12.12 -13.74 12.02
C GLY A 164 10.97 -14.22 11.14
N GLY A 165 10.15 -13.32 10.58
CA GLY A 165 9.09 -13.70 9.66
C GLY A 165 9.59 -14.33 8.35
N ASP A 166 8.89 -15.36 7.89
CA ASP A 166 9.18 -16.05 6.63
C ASP A 166 8.36 -15.49 5.45
N ASN A 167 8.52 -16.08 4.26
CA ASN A 167 7.72 -15.72 3.07
C ASN A 167 6.54 -16.65 2.87
N SER A 168 6.06 -17.33 3.91
CA SER A 168 4.89 -18.19 3.77
C SER A 168 3.70 -17.36 3.31
N PHE A 169 2.79 -18.00 2.57
CA PHE A 169 1.56 -17.36 2.10
C PHE A 169 0.75 -16.73 3.24
N TYR A 170 0.79 -17.31 4.44
CA TYR A 170 0.12 -16.81 5.64
C TYR A 170 0.82 -15.62 6.28
N ASN A 171 2.14 -15.47 6.12
CA ASN A 171 2.88 -14.34 6.64
C ASN A 171 2.95 -13.16 5.66
N LEU A 172 2.67 -13.37 4.37
CA LEU A 172 2.68 -12.30 3.38
C LEU A 172 1.30 -11.73 3.10
N LEU A 173 1.23 -10.41 2.96
CA LEU A 173 0.06 -9.63 2.60
C LEU A 173 0.37 -8.67 1.45
N ILE A 174 -0.66 -8.27 0.73
CA ILE A 174 -0.59 -7.12 -0.15
C ILE A 174 -0.97 -5.84 0.60
N THR A 175 -0.14 -4.81 0.47
CA THR A 175 -0.35 -3.51 1.12
C THR A 175 -0.11 -2.37 0.16
N CYS A 176 -0.64 -1.19 0.48
CA CYS A 176 -0.22 0.04 -0.16
C CYS A 176 1.11 0.52 0.43
N ALA A 177 1.89 1.25 -0.35
CA ALA A 177 3.19 1.73 0.08
C ALA A 177 3.12 2.60 1.36
N PRO A 178 2.13 3.50 1.56
CA PRO A 178 1.97 4.24 2.81
C PRO A 178 1.87 3.34 4.04
N CYS A 179 0.97 2.34 4.05
CA CYS A 179 0.85 1.42 5.19
C CYS A 179 2.11 0.58 5.40
N ASN A 180 2.71 0.06 4.34
CA ASN A 180 3.93 -0.75 4.41
C ASN A 180 5.10 0.00 5.06
N TYR A 181 5.38 1.20 4.55
CA TYR A 181 6.52 1.98 5.03
C TYR A 181 6.24 2.67 6.36
N ALA A 182 4.98 2.95 6.67
CA ALA A 182 4.56 3.42 7.99
C ALA A 182 4.80 2.37 9.08
N ARG A 183 4.40 1.11 8.85
CA ARG A 183 4.57 0.03 9.83
C ARG A 183 6.02 -0.44 9.97
N TRP A 184 6.81 -0.37 8.90
CA TRP A 184 8.23 -0.70 8.91
C TRP A 184 8.54 -2.11 9.45
N ASN A 185 9.40 -2.23 10.48
CA ASN A 185 9.80 -3.51 11.09
C ASN A 185 9.06 -3.80 12.41
N TYR A 186 7.94 -3.13 12.65
CA TYR A 186 7.14 -3.32 13.85
C TYR A 186 6.06 -4.38 13.62
N THR A 187 5.78 -5.14 14.66
CA THR A 187 4.64 -6.07 14.71
C THR A 187 3.33 -5.31 14.65
N LEU A 188 2.23 -6.01 14.36
CA LEU A 188 0.90 -5.40 14.34
C LEU A 188 0.53 -4.79 15.71
N GLU A 189 0.81 -5.54 16.77
CA GLU A 189 0.51 -5.11 18.15
C GLU A 189 1.33 -3.89 18.56
N GLU A 190 2.61 -3.79 18.18
CA GLU A 190 3.47 -2.63 18.45
C GLU A 190 2.93 -1.33 17.83
N VAL A 191 2.14 -1.41 16.75
CA VAL A 191 1.51 -0.23 16.08
C VAL A 191 -0.01 -0.15 16.28
N GLY A 192 -0.56 -1.00 17.16
CA GLY A 192 -1.98 -1.08 17.48
C GLY A 192 -2.87 -1.49 16.30
N LEU A 193 -2.42 -2.40 15.43
CA LEU A 193 -3.22 -2.89 14.31
C LEU A 193 -3.84 -4.26 14.63
N VAL A 194 -5.11 -4.42 14.32
CA VAL A 194 -5.76 -5.74 14.26
C VAL A 194 -5.14 -6.56 13.13
N ASP A 195 -5.04 -7.89 13.31
CA ASP A 195 -4.57 -8.77 12.25
C ASP A 195 -5.51 -8.72 11.04
N PRO A 196 -5.06 -8.20 9.88
CA PRO A 196 -5.93 -8.07 8.73
C PRO A 196 -6.36 -9.41 8.15
N ARG A 197 -5.74 -10.53 8.56
CA ARG A 197 -6.14 -11.90 8.18
C ARG A 197 -7.44 -12.35 8.85
N GLU A 198 -7.87 -11.68 9.92
CA GLU A 198 -9.11 -12.01 10.65
C GLU A 198 -10.38 -11.53 9.94
N ARG A 199 -10.23 -10.78 8.85
CA ARG A 199 -11.34 -10.27 8.02
C ARG A 199 -11.18 -10.69 6.58
N GLU A 200 -12.30 -10.82 5.88
CA GLU A 200 -12.30 -11.17 4.46
C GLU A 200 -11.56 -10.13 3.60
N PRO A 201 -10.84 -10.56 2.54
CA PRO A 201 -10.37 -9.69 1.48
C PRO A 201 -11.50 -8.93 0.79
N ILE A 202 -11.22 -7.67 0.43
CA ILE A 202 -12.15 -6.89 -0.39
C ILE A 202 -12.25 -7.55 -1.77
N ARG A 203 -13.47 -7.82 -2.20
CA ARG A 203 -13.79 -8.30 -3.54
C ARG A 203 -14.47 -7.18 -4.30
N SER A 204 -13.84 -6.70 -5.37
CA SER A 204 -14.39 -5.67 -6.25
C SER A 204 -13.99 -5.94 -7.70
N ILE A 205 -14.44 -5.07 -8.61
CA ILE A 205 -14.07 -5.13 -10.04
C ILE A 205 -12.66 -4.59 -10.32
N TRP A 206 -11.96 -4.07 -9.30
CA TRP A 206 -10.61 -3.53 -9.47
C TRP A 206 -9.60 -4.65 -9.78
N ASP A 207 -8.98 -4.58 -10.95
CA ASP A 207 -8.06 -5.59 -11.48
C ASP A 207 -6.58 -5.20 -11.32
N GLY A 208 -6.27 -4.19 -10.50
CA GLY A 208 -4.92 -3.65 -10.37
C GLY A 208 -4.42 -2.91 -11.61
N LEU A 209 -5.31 -2.57 -12.56
CA LEU A 209 -5.02 -2.03 -13.88
C LEU A 209 -4.18 -2.98 -14.76
N GLU A 210 -4.18 -4.27 -14.46
CA GLU A 210 -3.34 -5.28 -15.15
C GLU A 210 -3.66 -5.41 -16.64
N ARG A 211 -4.86 -5.01 -17.05
CA ARG A 211 -5.27 -4.94 -18.47
C ARG A 211 -4.48 -3.92 -19.30
N PHE A 212 -3.75 -3.00 -18.69
CA PHE A 212 -2.83 -2.11 -19.40
C PHE A 212 -1.62 -2.91 -19.94
N ARG A 213 -1.63 -3.19 -21.24
CA ARG A 213 -0.59 -3.94 -21.96
C ARG A 213 0.35 -3.03 -22.72
#